data_AF-A0A968J570-F1
#
_entry.id   AF-A0A968J570-F1
#
_cell.length_a   1.000
_cell.length_b   1.000
_cell.length_c   1.000
_cell.angle_alpha   90.00
_cell.angle_beta   90.00
_cell.angle_gamma   90.00
#
_symmetry.space_group_name_H-M   'P 1'
#
loop_
_entity.id
_entity.type
_entity.pdbx_description
1 polymer ?
#
loop_
_entity_poly.entity_id
_entity_poly.type
_entity_poly.pdbx_seq_one_letter_code
_entity_poly.pdbx_strand_id
1 'polypeptide(L)'
;MALPLPYLTIADWQRARSCPIKVHYGKRGYAQTGGVSAYAKMLGEGRYILHKLAQLRFPEGETVLAPTLDEGLRATAAALARTPVTLFEPVLVAGNGLVRPDILEMRPEGAVLWEVRSKAYNSQGARPFATNGETSAALGDPPSKAWPFSDGWGGCMDLGPLAAGCWCPIAIAPVRWIA
;
A
#
# COMPACT_ATOMS: atom_id res chain seq x y z
N MET A 1 21.62 15.81 10.39
CA MET A 1 21.20 14.67 11.23
C MET A 1 19.68 14.65 11.21
N ALA A 2 19.05 13.72 10.51
CA ALA A 2 17.58 13.68 10.42
C ALA A 2 17.02 13.27 11.78
N LEU A 3 16.23 14.15 12.40
CA LEU A 3 15.46 13.81 13.60
C LEU A 3 14.63 12.55 13.30
N PRO A 4 14.55 11.60 14.25
CA PRO A 4 13.82 10.38 14.00
C PRO A 4 12.34 10.69 13.81
N LEU A 5 11.83 10.30 12.63
CA LEU A 5 10.41 10.42 12.32
C LEU A 5 9.62 9.69 13.41
N PRO A 6 8.67 10.37 14.10
CA PRO A 6 7.93 9.79 15.23
C PRO A 6 6.97 8.68 14.78
N TYR A 7 6.77 8.52 13.46
CA TYR A 7 5.84 7.58 12.87
C TYR A 7 6.50 6.28 12.42
N LEU A 8 5.75 5.19 12.46
CA LEU A 8 6.10 3.88 11.90
C LEU A 8 5.85 3.86 10.40
N THR A 9 6.81 3.31 9.65
CA THR A 9 6.72 3.12 8.19
C THR A 9 6.60 1.64 7.84
N ILE A 10 6.28 1.32 6.57
CA ILE A 10 6.28 -0.07 6.09
C ILE A 10 7.66 -0.76 6.28
N ALA A 11 8.76 -0.01 6.17
CA ALA A 11 10.10 -0.53 6.43
C ALA A 11 10.31 -0.85 7.92
N ASP A 12 9.73 -0.04 8.82
CA ASP A 12 9.74 -0.32 10.26
C ASP A 12 8.93 -1.58 10.57
N TRP A 13 7.79 -1.78 9.92
CA TRP A 13 7.01 -3.01 10.05
C TRP A 13 7.80 -4.25 9.59
N GLN A 14 8.44 -4.20 8.42
CA GLN A 14 9.29 -5.29 7.93
C GLN A 14 10.41 -5.64 8.91
N ARG A 15 11.01 -4.62 9.54
CA ARG A 15 12.04 -4.81 10.57
C ARG A 15 11.46 -5.40 11.86
N ALA A 16 10.31 -4.90 12.30
CA ALA A 16 9.61 -5.37 13.50
C ALA A 16 9.27 -6.86 13.44
N ARG A 17 8.92 -7.38 12.25
CA ARG A 17 8.66 -8.82 12.03
C ARG A 17 9.84 -9.71 12.40
N SER A 18 11.06 -9.21 12.26
CA SER A 18 12.25 -9.94 12.69
C SER A 18 12.53 -9.74 14.19
N CYS A 19 12.46 -8.51 14.67
CA CYS A 19 12.68 -8.13 16.06
C CYS A 19 12.13 -6.71 16.31
N PRO A 20 11.09 -6.54 17.14
CA PRO A 20 10.51 -5.22 17.44
C PRO A 20 11.52 -4.25 18.06
N ILE A 21 12.44 -4.76 18.89
CA ILE A 21 13.49 -3.97 19.54
C ILE A 21 14.45 -3.32 18.53
N LYS A 22 14.65 -3.93 17.35
CA LYS A 22 15.46 -3.31 16.28
C LYS A 22 14.83 -2.02 15.75
N VAL A 23 13.50 -1.90 15.73
CA VAL A 23 12.83 -0.65 15.35
C VAL A 23 13.11 0.44 16.37
N HIS A 24 13.02 0.11 17.67
CA HIS A 24 13.31 1.05 18.76
C HIS A 24 14.73 1.62 18.69
N TYR A 25 15.75 0.76 18.55
CA TYR A 25 17.14 1.21 18.40
C TYR A 25 17.38 1.91 17.05
N GLY A 26 16.76 1.45 15.97
CA GLY A 26 16.87 2.09 14.66
C GLY A 26 16.34 3.53 14.66
N LYS A 27 15.20 3.78 15.31
CA LYS A 27 14.65 5.13 15.51
C LYS A 27 15.51 6.01 16.43
N ARG A 28 16.44 5.44 17.21
CA ARG A 28 17.41 6.21 17.99
C ARG A 28 18.74 6.45 17.26
N GLY A 29 18.82 6.08 15.98
CA GLY A 29 20.00 6.29 15.14
C GLY A 29 21.08 5.20 15.28
N TYR A 30 20.80 4.09 15.96
CA TYR A 30 21.74 2.97 16.04
C TYR A 30 21.82 2.23 14.70
N ALA A 31 23.04 1.86 14.31
CA ALA A 31 23.30 1.11 13.09
C ALA A 31 22.48 -0.19 13.04
N GLN A 32 21.87 -0.46 11.89
CA GLN A 32 21.07 -1.67 11.66
C GLN A 32 21.83 -2.59 10.71
N THR A 33 22.04 -3.84 11.12
CA THR A 33 22.59 -4.89 10.27
C THR A 33 21.46 -5.51 9.44
N GLY A 34 21.53 -5.31 8.12
CA GLY A 34 20.51 -5.71 7.16
C GLY A 34 20.58 -4.84 5.92
N GLY A 35 21.51 -5.15 5.02
CA GLY A 35 21.72 -4.40 3.78
C GLY A 35 20.64 -4.71 2.76
N VAL A 36 20.15 -3.67 2.07
CA VAL A 36 19.40 -3.85 0.82
C VAL A 36 20.36 -4.48 -0.19
N SER A 37 19.99 -5.62 -0.78
CA SER A 37 20.83 -6.24 -1.81
C SER A 37 20.99 -5.30 -3.00
N ALA A 38 22.09 -5.41 -3.75
CA ALA A 38 22.30 -4.60 -4.96
C ALA A 38 21.11 -4.72 -5.94
N TYR A 39 20.53 -5.92 -6.04
CA TYR A 39 19.32 -6.18 -6.82
C TYR A 39 18.09 -5.42 -6.29
N ALA A 40 17.83 -5.43 -4.98
CA ALA A 40 16.72 -4.69 -4.39
C ALA A 40 16.90 -3.17 -4.51
N LYS A 41 18.14 -2.67 -4.51
CA LYS A 41 18.44 -1.26 -4.79
C LYS A 41 18.13 -0.90 -6.24
N MET A 42 18.56 -1.73 -7.20
CA MET A 42 18.23 -1.57 -8.62
C MET A 42 16.71 -1.57 -8.87
N LEU A 43 15.96 -2.46 -8.21
CA LEU A 43 14.49 -2.47 -8.27
C LEU A 43 13.87 -1.22 -7.64
N GLY A 44 14.51 -0.60 -6.65
CA GLY A 44 14.10 0.68 -6.08
C GLY A 44 14.26 1.82 -7.08
N GLU A 45 15.42 1.89 -7.75
CA GLU A 45 15.73 2.93 -8.75
C GLU A 45 14.81 2.84 -9.98
N GLY A 46 14.54 1.63 -10.48
CA GLY A 46 13.65 1.43 -11.64
C GLY A 46 12.15 1.60 -11.34
N ARG A 47 11.75 1.67 -10.06
CA ARG A 47 10.33 1.71 -9.65
C ARG A 47 9.59 2.96 -10.13
N TYR A 48 10.31 4.08 -10.25
CA TYR A 48 9.76 5.35 -10.69
C TYR A 48 9.04 5.25 -12.04
N ILE A 49 9.57 4.49 -12.99
CA ILE A 49 8.96 4.32 -14.32
C ILE A 49 7.60 3.65 -14.21
N LEU A 50 7.49 2.61 -13.37
CA LEU A 50 6.25 1.89 -13.15
C LEU A 50 5.22 2.75 -12.43
N HIS A 51 5.65 3.54 -11.45
CA HIS A 51 4.77 4.50 -10.77
C HIS A 51 4.23 5.52 -11.77
N LYS A 52 5.08 6.08 -12.63
CA LYS A 52 4.66 7.03 -13.66
C LYS A 52 3.71 6.39 -14.68
N LEU A 53 3.95 5.15 -15.08
CA LEU A 53 3.03 4.41 -15.95
C LEU A 53 1.67 4.19 -15.27
N ALA A 54 1.65 3.86 -13.98
CA ALA A 54 0.41 3.69 -13.23
C ALA A 54 -0.38 5.02 -13.13
N GLN A 55 0.31 6.14 -12.95
CA GLN A 55 -0.31 7.48 -12.92
C GLN A 55 -1.04 7.81 -14.23
N LEU A 56 -0.58 7.31 -15.38
CA LEU A 56 -1.29 7.49 -16.66
C LEU A 56 -2.69 6.87 -16.68
N ARG A 57 -3.00 5.96 -15.76
CA ARG A 57 -4.36 5.40 -15.63
C ARG A 57 -5.34 6.36 -14.96
N PHE A 58 -4.84 7.41 -14.32
CA PHE A 58 -5.58 8.42 -13.56
C PHE A 58 -5.29 9.81 -14.14
N PRO A 59 -5.84 10.16 -15.32
CA PRO A 59 -5.50 11.40 -16.01
C PRO A 59 -5.81 12.67 -15.18
N GLU A 60 -6.81 12.61 -14.31
CA GLU A 60 -7.24 13.71 -13.44
C GLU A 60 -6.44 13.80 -12.13
N GLY A 61 -5.49 12.89 -11.91
CA GLY A 61 -4.75 12.81 -10.65
C GLY A 61 -3.71 13.91 -10.50
N GLU A 62 -3.55 14.40 -9.28
CA GLU A 62 -2.56 15.43 -8.94
C GLU A 62 -1.44 14.87 -8.06
N THR A 63 -0.19 15.30 -8.28
CA THR A 63 0.93 14.89 -7.43
C THR A 63 1.04 15.79 -6.21
N VAL A 64 1.12 15.18 -5.02
CA VAL A 64 1.43 15.93 -3.79
C VAL A 64 2.94 16.17 -3.73
N LEU A 65 3.37 17.36 -4.17
CA LEU A 65 4.76 17.79 -4.11
C LEU A 65 5.04 18.53 -2.79
N ALA A 66 5.85 17.92 -1.92
CA ALA A 66 6.25 18.55 -0.66
C ALA A 66 7.69 18.18 -0.27
N PRO A 67 8.57 19.16 0.02
CA PRO A 67 9.93 18.89 0.47
C PRO A 67 10.01 18.41 1.92
N THR A 68 9.00 18.69 2.74
CA THR A 68 8.95 18.24 4.15
C THR A 68 7.69 17.42 4.45
N LEU A 69 7.75 16.64 5.53
CA LEU A 69 6.62 15.84 6.01
C LEU A 69 5.40 16.72 6.33
N ASP A 70 5.61 17.82 7.05
CA ASP A 70 4.52 18.71 7.48
C ASP A 70 3.85 19.41 6.29
N GLU A 71 4.63 19.82 5.28
CA GLU A 71 4.08 20.34 4.03
C GLU A 71 3.29 19.27 3.28
N GLY A 72 3.77 18.03 3.25
CA GLY A 72 3.08 16.91 2.62
C GLY A 72 1.74 16.61 3.28
N LEU A 73 1.69 16.63 4.61
CA LEU A 73 0.45 16.44 5.38
C LEU A 73 -0.54 17.57 5.11
N ARG A 74 -0.09 18.83 5.14
CA ARG A 74 -0.95 19.99 4.84
C ARG A 74 -1.47 19.96 3.40
N ALA A 75 -0.60 19.69 2.43
CA ALA A 75 -0.97 19.62 1.02
C ALA A 75 -1.98 18.49 0.76
N THR A 76 -1.74 17.31 1.34
CA THR A 76 -2.67 16.18 1.25
C THR A 76 -4.02 16.52 1.87
N ALA A 77 -4.04 17.11 3.07
CA ALA A 77 -5.29 17.49 3.73
C ALA A 77 -6.09 18.53 2.93
N ALA A 78 -5.42 19.54 2.37
CA ALA A 78 -6.06 20.55 1.53
C ALA A 78 -6.64 19.95 0.23
N ALA A 79 -5.99 18.93 -0.32
CA ALA A 79 -6.47 18.24 -1.50
C ALA A 79 -7.70 17.34 -1.21
N LEU A 80 -7.67 16.62 -0.08
CA LEU A 80 -8.77 15.74 0.34
C LEU A 80 -10.10 16.48 0.59
N ALA A 81 -10.04 17.78 0.91
CA ALA A 81 -11.24 18.62 1.04
C ALA A 81 -12.06 18.73 -0.28
N ARG A 82 -11.47 18.38 -1.43
CA ARG A 82 -12.11 18.45 -2.76
C ARG A 82 -12.67 17.13 -3.25
N THR A 83 -13.01 16.20 -2.36
CA THR A 83 -13.55 14.87 -2.71
C THR A 83 -14.72 14.99 -3.71
N PRO A 84 -14.73 14.23 -4.83
CA PRO A 84 -13.78 13.19 -5.23
C PRO A 84 -12.44 13.73 -5.75
N VAL A 85 -11.34 13.08 -5.37
CA VAL A 85 -9.99 13.48 -5.80
C VAL A 85 -9.05 12.28 -5.91
N THR A 86 -8.18 12.27 -6.91
CA THR A 86 -7.08 11.30 -7.02
C THR A 86 -5.75 11.99 -6.76
N LEU A 87 -4.98 11.48 -5.80
CA LEU A 87 -3.69 12.02 -5.39
C LEU A 87 -2.59 11.01 -5.65
N PHE A 88 -1.47 11.47 -6.21
CA PHE A 88 -0.26 10.70 -6.37
C PHE A 88 0.72 11.00 -5.24
N GLU A 89 1.26 9.94 -4.66
CA GLU A 89 2.19 9.97 -3.53
C GLU A 89 1.75 10.83 -2.32
N PRO A 90 0.45 10.86 -1.93
CA PRO A 90 0.00 11.67 -0.81
C PRO A 90 0.59 11.19 0.50
N VAL A 91 0.63 12.07 1.50
CA VAL A 91 1.21 11.80 2.81
C VAL A 91 0.08 11.73 3.82
N LEU A 92 -0.11 10.56 4.44
CA LEU A 92 -1.17 10.28 5.39
C LEU A 92 -0.57 9.81 6.72
N VAL A 93 -1.19 10.23 7.82
CA VAL A 93 -0.90 9.71 9.15
C VAL A 93 -2.16 9.08 9.72
N ALA A 94 -2.02 7.85 10.22
CA ALA A 94 -3.08 7.12 10.91
C ALA A 94 -2.53 6.60 12.24
N GLY A 95 -2.95 7.20 13.35
CA GLY A 95 -2.37 6.93 14.66
C GLY A 95 -0.87 7.21 14.69
N ASN A 96 -0.07 6.18 14.95
CA ASN A 96 1.39 6.24 14.92
C ASN A 96 2.00 5.79 13.57
N GLY A 97 1.18 5.50 12.56
CA GLY A 97 1.63 5.07 11.23
C GLY A 97 1.72 6.24 10.25
N LEU A 98 2.81 6.28 9.48
CA LEU A 98 2.96 7.12 8.30
C LEU A 98 2.78 6.26 7.06
N VAL A 99 1.76 6.59 6.27
CA VAL A 99 1.42 5.90 5.03
C VAL A 99 1.60 6.86 3.87
N ARG A 100 2.34 6.41 2.85
CA ARG A 100 2.53 7.14 1.60
C ARG A 100 2.17 6.21 0.44
N PRO A 101 0.88 6.06 0.11
CA PRO A 101 0.46 5.21 -1.00
C PRO A 101 0.97 5.81 -2.31
N ASP A 102 1.13 4.98 -3.34
CA ASP A 102 1.55 5.48 -4.65
C ASP A 102 0.44 6.30 -5.30
N ILE A 103 -0.80 5.83 -5.19
CA ILE A 103 -2.01 6.54 -5.63
C ILE A 103 -3.10 6.38 -4.57
N LEU A 104 -3.79 7.46 -4.24
CA LEU A 104 -4.99 7.48 -3.42
C LEU A 104 -6.13 8.00 -4.28
N GLU A 105 -7.20 7.24 -4.36
CA GLU A 105 -8.44 7.69 -4.98
C GLU A 105 -9.48 7.87 -3.87
N MET A 106 -9.79 9.12 -3.56
CA MET A 106 -10.81 9.49 -2.58
C MET A 106 -12.14 9.67 -3.31
N ARG A 107 -13.14 8.89 -2.92
CA ARG A 107 -14.48 8.88 -3.51
C ARG A 107 -15.53 9.16 -2.43
N PRO A 108 -16.78 9.53 -2.80
CA PRO A 108 -17.86 9.71 -1.83
C PRO A 108 -18.13 8.46 -0.98
N GLU A 109 -17.96 7.26 -1.55
CA GLU A 109 -18.17 5.97 -0.88
C GLU A 109 -16.97 5.49 -0.05
N GLY A 110 -15.83 6.19 -0.10
CA GLY A 110 -14.63 5.85 0.64
C GLY A 110 -13.32 6.04 -0.13
N ALA A 111 -12.23 5.66 0.50
CA ALA A 111 -10.89 5.77 -0.04
C ALA A 111 -10.41 4.43 -0.64
N VAL A 112 -9.74 4.50 -1.80
CA VAL A 112 -9.02 3.38 -2.40
C VAL A 112 -7.53 3.71 -2.44
N LEU A 113 -6.72 2.86 -1.81
CA LEU A 113 -5.27 2.96 -1.80
C LEU A 113 -4.67 2.00 -2.83
N TRP A 114 -3.73 2.51 -3.61
CA TRP A 114 -3.07 1.79 -4.67
C TRP A 114 -1.58 1.71 -4.39
N GLU A 115 -1.05 0.49 -4.42
CA GLU A 115 0.37 0.21 -4.28
C GLU A 115 0.87 -0.45 -5.56
N VAL A 116 1.83 0.19 -6.21
CA VAL A 116 2.41 -0.26 -7.46
C VAL A 116 3.62 -1.14 -7.16
N ARG A 117 3.52 -2.41 -7.55
CA ARG A 117 4.59 -3.39 -7.39
C ARG A 117 4.91 -4.04 -8.73
N SER A 118 6.20 -4.19 -9.01
CA SER A 118 6.67 -5.13 -10.02
C SER A 118 6.88 -6.51 -9.39
N LYS A 119 6.52 -7.55 -10.14
CA LYS A 119 6.87 -8.93 -9.87
C LYS A 119 7.48 -9.52 -11.13
N ALA A 120 8.54 -10.32 -10.99
CA ALA A 120 9.08 -11.07 -12.11
C ALA A 120 8.01 -12.03 -12.65
N TYR A 121 7.86 -12.07 -13.97
CA TYR A 121 6.89 -12.91 -14.66
C TYR A 121 7.62 -14.04 -15.40
N ASN A 122 7.27 -15.29 -15.11
CA ASN A 122 7.70 -16.44 -15.89
C ASN A 122 6.54 -16.87 -16.78
N SER A 123 6.69 -16.71 -18.10
CA SER A 123 5.66 -17.08 -19.09
C SER A 123 5.41 -18.59 -19.18
N GLN A 124 6.35 -19.41 -18.72
CA GLN A 124 6.25 -20.87 -18.68
C GLN A 124 5.88 -21.40 -17.27
N GLY A 125 5.76 -20.52 -16.28
CA GLY A 125 5.39 -20.89 -14.91
C GLY A 125 3.88 -20.88 -14.67
N ALA A 126 3.47 -21.38 -13.50
CA ALA A 126 2.08 -21.25 -13.04
C ALA A 126 1.68 -19.76 -13.05
N ARG A 127 0.53 -19.44 -13.66
CA ARG A 127 0.04 -18.07 -13.78
C ARG A 127 -0.31 -17.55 -12.37
N PRO A 128 0.40 -16.53 -11.84
CA PRO A 128 0.19 -16.10 -10.45
C PRO A 128 -1.18 -15.44 -10.19
N PHE A 129 -1.92 -15.11 -11.25
CA PHE A 129 -3.20 -14.40 -11.18
C PHE A 129 -4.34 -15.12 -11.93
N ALA A 130 -4.11 -16.35 -12.41
CA ALA A 130 -5.16 -17.13 -13.06
C ALA A 130 -5.59 -18.26 -12.14
N THR A 131 -6.54 -17.98 -11.27
CA THR A 131 -7.47 -18.97 -10.72
C THR A 131 -8.65 -18.21 -10.13
N ASN A 132 -9.86 -18.68 -10.43
CA ASN A 132 -11.10 -18.16 -9.90
C ASN A 132 -11.12 -18.40 -8.38
N GLY A 133 -10.76 -17.39 -7.59
CA GLY A 133 -11.02 -17.37 -6.15
C GLY A 133 -10.02 -18.09 -5.23
N GLU A 134 -8.86 -18.53 -5.72
CA GLU A 134 -7.84 -19.14 -4.86
C GLU A 134 -6.53 -18.34 -4.93
N THR A 135 -6.14 -17.75 -3.81
CA THR A 135 -4.84 -17.11 -3.61
C THR A 135 -3.73 -18.11 -3.87
N SER A 136 -3.00 -17.95 -4.98
CA SER A 136 -1.93 -18.88 -5.33
C SER A 136 -0.71 -18.69 -4.41
N ALA A 137 -0.48 -19.73 -3.62
CA ALA A 137 0.76 -20.01 -2.91
C ALA A 137 1.96 -19.91 -3.87
N ALA A 138 2.85 -18.96 -3.60
CA ALA A 138 4.21 -18.91 -4.15
C ALA A 138 5.13 -18.15 -3.19
N LEU A 139 5.13 -18.61 -1.94
CA LEU A 139 6.06 -18.36 -0.80
C LEU A 139 5.18 -18.48 0.45
N GLY A 140 5.09 -19.71 0.98
CA GLY A 140 4.43 -20.08 2.24
C GLY A 140 3.16 -19.31 2.57
N ASP A 141 2.00 -19.95 2.44
CA ASP A 141 0.76 -19.42 3.01
C ASP A 141 1.07 -18.81 4.40
N PRO A 142 0.80 -17.51 4.63
CA PRO A 142 0.80 -17.04 6.01
C PRO A 142 -0.17 -17.97 6.75
N PRO A 143 0.21 -18.49 7.92
CA PRO A 143 -0.63 -19.44 8.64
C PRO A 143 -2.03 -18.84 8.69
N SER A 144 -3.03 -19.67 8.38
CA SER A 144 -4.46 -19.39 8.24
C SER A 144 -5.14 -18.76 9.47
N LYS A 145 -4.38 -18.20 10.40
CA LYS A 145 -4.86 -17.32 11.45
C LYS A 145 -5.11 -15.94 10.85
N ALA A 146 -6.39 -15.68 10.67
CA ALA A 146 -7.04 -14.39 10.84
C ALA A 146 -6.08 -13.25 11.22
N TRP A 147 -6.06 -12.21 10.39
CA TRP A 147 -5.56 -10.90 10.79
C TRP A 147 -6.20 -10.52 12.14
N PRO A 148 -5.43 -10.17 13.18
CA PRO A 148 -5.98 -9.86 14.51
C PRO A 148 -6.74 -8.52 14.57
N PHE A 149 -7.16 -7.99 13.42
CA PHE A 149 -8.03 -6.82 13.31
C PHE A 149 -9.52 -7.20 13.14
N SER A 150 -9.87 -8.50 13.16
CA SER A 150 -11.25 -8.97 12.93
C SER A 150 -12.12 -9.06 14.19
N ASP A 151 -11.56 -8.91 15.38
CA ASP A 151 -12.35 -9.09 16.61
C ASP A 151 -12.90 -7.76 17.07
N GLY A 152 -14.01 -7.37 16.44
CA GLY A 152 -15.02 -6.59 17.13
C GLY A 152 -15.72 -5.53 16.32
N TRP A 153 -16.39 -5.88 15.22
CA TRP A 153 -17.64 -5.19 14.85
C TRP A 153 -18.63 -6.23 14.30
N GLY A 154 -19.78 -6.31 14.99
CA GLY A 154 -20.79 -7.36 14.85
C GLY A 154 -21.38 -7.49 13.45
N GLY A 155 -21.83 -8.71 13.15
CA GLY A 155 -22.42 -9.07 11.86
C GLY A 155 -23.83 -8.53 11.63
N CYS A 156 -24.28 -8.66 10.38
CA CYS A 156 -25.67 -9.02 10.05
C CYS A 156 -25.78 -9.42 8.56
N MET A 157 -26.18 -10.67 8.35
CA MET A 157 -27.06 -11.21 7.30
C MET A 157 -26.67 -11.22 5.82
N ASP A 158 -26.62 -12.47 5.33
CA ASP A 158 -26.96 -13.00 4.01
C ASP A 158 -27.86 -12.14 3.12
N LEU A 159 -27.52 -12.09 1.83
CA LEU A 159 -28.46 -12.35 0.73
C LEU A 159 -27.66 -12.76 -0.53
N GLY A 160 -27.97 -13.94 -1.06
CA GLY A 160 -27.34 -14.53 -2.25
C GLY A 160 -27.85 -13.96 -3.59
N PRO A 161 -27.86 -14.76 -4.68
CA PRO A 161 -26.94 -14.52 -5.79
C PRO A 161 -27.64 -14.30 -7.13
N LEU A 162 -27.15 -13.40 -8.00
CA LEU A 162 -27.48 -13.43 -9.43
C LEU A 162 -26.32 -12.96 -10.33
N ALA A 163 -25.70 -13.97 -10.93
CA ALA A 163 -25.35 -14.13 -12.36
C ALA A 163 -24.92 -12.93 -13.23
N ALA A 164 -23.77 -13.17 -13.86
CA ALA A 164 -23.48 -13.00 -15.29
C ALA A 164 -23.38 -11.57 -15.86
N GLY A 165 -22.13 -11.23 -16.21
CA GLY A 165 -21.81 -10.13 -17.10
C GLY A 165 -20.31 -10.06 -17.30
N CYS A 166 -19.79 -10.83 -18.25
CA CYS A 166 -18.43 -10.67 -18.75
C CYS A 166 -18.19 -9.21 -19.10
N TRP A 167 -17.27 -8.56 -18.40
CA TRP A 167 -16.42 -7.51 -18.94
C TRP A 167 -15.07 -7.66 -18.24
N CYS A 168 -14.01 -7.64 -19.03
CA CYS A 168 -12.64 -7.65 -18.53
C CYS A 168 -12.26 -6.19 -18.23
N PRO A 169 -12.09 -5.81 -16.96
CA PRO A 169 -11.19 -4.74 -16.61
C PRO A 169 -9.99 -5.32 -15.86
N ILE A 170 -8.82 -4.76 -16.16
CA ILE A 170 -7.60 -4.86 -15.36
C ILE A 170 -7.99 -4.77 -13.89
N ALA A 171 -7.87 -5.90 -13.17
CA ALA A 171 -8.28 -5.99 -11.79
C ALA A 171 -7.25 -5.25 -10.94
N ILE A 172 -7.61 -4.05 -10.51
CA ILE A 172 -7.02 -3.49 -9.31
C ILE A 172 -8.04 -3.69 -8.20
N ALA A 173 -7.68 -4.49 -7.20
CA ALA A 173 -8.53 -4.76 -6.06
C ALA A 173 -8.50 -3.57 -5.11
N PRO A 174 -9.63 -2.87 -4.88
CA PRO A 174 -9.70 -1.83 -3.87
C PRO A 174 -9.77 -2.46 -2.47
N VAL A 175 -8.86 -2.08 -1.57
CA VAL A 175 -9.01 -2.35 -0.14
C VAL A 175 -10.01 -1.31 0.40
N ARG A 176 -11.24 -1.75 0.69
CA ARG A 176 -12.34 -0.92 1.17
C ARG A 176 -12.16 -0.64 2.67
N TRP A 177 -11.89 0.60 3.04
CA TRP A 177 -12.00 1.05 4.43
C TRP A 177 -13.40 1.62 4.66
N ILE A 178 -14.13 1.03 5.62
CA ILE A 178 -15.35 1.60 6.19
C ILE A 178 -14.90 2.28 7.49
N ALA A 179 -15.29 3.55 7.65
CA ALA A 179 -15.02 4.34 8.84
C ALA A 179 -15.69 3.77 10.10
#